data_AF-A0A661IC02-F1
#
_entry.id   AF-A0A661IC02-F1
#
_cell.length_a   1.000
_cell.length_b   1.000
_cell.length_c   1.000
_cell.angle_alpha   90.00
_cell.angle_beta   90.00
_cell.angle_gamma   90.00
#
_symmetry.space_group_name_H-M   'P 1'
#
loop_
_entity.id
_entity.type
_entity.pdbx_description
1 polymer ?
#
loop_
_entity_poly.entity_id
_entity_poly.type
_entity_poly.pdbx_seq_one_letter_code
_entity_poly.pdbx_strand_id
1 'polypeptide(L)'
;MTKRSEFIGQLKNLFYQLKTNICQLFKRSQKNTSSEQIRKGATRSMLPAFEVYQDRGGKWRWRLKASNGRIICDSAQGYVNKEDAYAGINSVRRYVNSQIILLEGNDDKK
;
A
#
# COMPACT_ATOMS: atom_id res chain seq x y z
N MET A 1 -36.78 48.36 24.14
CA MET A 1 -35.93 48.59 22.96
C MET A 1 -34.87 47.48 22.87
N THR A 2 -35.24 46.24 22.53
CA THR A 2 -34.35 45.07 22.75
C THR A 2 -34.30 44.09 21.58
N LYS A 3 -34.81 44.44 20.38
CA LYS A 3 -34.84 43.50 19.24
C LYS A 3 -33.58 43.54 18.38
N ARG A 4 -32.83 44.67 18.38
CA ARG A 4 -31.68 44.87 17.49
C ARG A 4 -30.39 44.23 18.03
N SER A 5 -30.21 44.19 19.35
CA SER A 5 -29.06 43.54 19.99
C SER A 5 -29.12 42.01 19.89
N GLU A 6 -30.32 41.42 20.05
CA GLU A 6 -30.53 39.97 19.90
C GLU A 6 -30.31 39.50 18.46
N PHE A 7 -30.76 40.28 17.46
CA PHE A 7 -30.57 39.95 16.05
C PHE A 7 -29.09 39.98 15.65
N ILE A 8 -28.32 40.94 16.17
CA ILE A 8 -26.86 41.01 15.96
C ILE A 8 -26.16 39.83 16.66
N GLY A 9 -26.64 39.39 17.82
CA GLY A 9 -26.16 38.19 18.52
C GLY A 9 -26.42 36.91 17.72
N GLN A 10 -27.62 36.75 17.18
CA GLN A 10 -27.98 35.61 16.32
C GLN A 10 -27.12 35.56 15.06
N LEU A 11 -26.87 36.69 14.41
CA LEU A 11 -26.01 36.77 13.22
C LEU A 11 -24.54 36.46 13.54
N LYS A 12 -24.02 36.91 14.68
CA LYS A 12 -22.66 36.59 15.12
C LYS A 12 -22.49 35.10 15.41
N ASN A 13 -23.48 34.47 16.08
CA ASN A 13 -23.45 33.04 16.35
C ASN A 13 -23.52 32.23 15.05
N LEU A 14 -24.42 32.60 14.13
CA LEU A 14 -24.54 31.94 12.82
C LEU A 14 -23.23 32.04 12.02
N PHE A 15 -22.55 33.19 12.05
CA PHE A 15 -21.25 33.36 11.39
C PHE A 15 -20.14 32.55 12.06
N TYR A 16 -20.17 32.41 13.38
CA TYR A 16 -19.22 31.58 14.13
C TYR A 16 -19.42 30.09 13.82
N GLN A 17 -20.67 29.62 13.74
CA GLN A 17 -21.04 28.25 13.38
C GLN A 17 -20.69 27.92 11.92
N LEU A 18 -20.85 28.87 11.00
CA LEU A 18 -20.40 28.70 9.61
C LEU A 18 -18.87 28.60 9.52
N LYS A 19 -18.14 29.44 10.26
CA LYS A 19 -16.67 29.38 10.30
C LYS A 19 -16.15 28.06 10.87
N THR A 20 -16.75 27.53 11.93
CA THR A 20 -16.33 26.24 12.53
C THR A 20 -16.63 25.07 11.60
N ASN A 21 -17.83 25.00 11.02
CA ASN A 21 -18.19 23.90 10.11
C ASN A 21 -17.36 23.89 8.82
N ILE A 22 -17.12 25.06 8.21
CA ILE A 22 -16.24 25.17 7.02
C ILE A 22 -14.81 24.75 7.37
N CYS A 23 -14.31 25.12 8.54
CA CYS A 23 -12.96 24.73 8.99
C CYS A 23 -12.86 23.22 9.29
N GLN A 24 -13.92 22.61 9.82
CA GLN A 24 -14.00 21.16 10.02
C GLN A 24 -14.05 20.39 8.69
N LEU A 25 -14.80 20.88 7.70
CA LEU A 25 -14.85 20.28 6.37
C LEU A 25 -13.50 20.36 5.64
N PHE A 26 -12.76 21.47 5.77
CA PHE A 26 -11.43 21.61 5.19
C PHE A 26 -10.40 20.68 5.84
N LYS A 27 -10.41 20.55 7.17
CA LYS A 27 -9.53 19.60 7.89
C LYS A 27 -9.86 18.14 7.58
N ARG A 28 -11.13 17.83 7.27
CA ARG A 28 -11.57 16.50 6.85
C ARG A 28 -11.14 16.15 5.42
N SER A 29 -10.97 17.14 4.54
CA SER A 29 -10.45 16.95 3.18
C SER A 29 -8.95 16.62 3.14
N GLN A 30 -8.17 17.00 4.16
CA GLN A 30 -6.71 16.75 4.22
C GLN A 30 -6.34 15.43 4.93
N LYS A 31 -7.30 14.76 5.58
CA LYS A 31 -7.09 13.45 6.23
C LYS A 31 -7.47 12.25 5.34
N ASN A 32 -7.98 12.51 4.14
CA ASN A 32 -8.25 11.49 3.13
C ASN A 32 -7.13 11.44 2.08
N THR A 33 -5.92 11.80 2.48
CA THR A 33 -4.71 11.57 1.68
C THR A 33 -4.39 10.09 1.80
N SER A 34 -4.55 9.39 0.68
CA SER A 34 -4.64 7.94 0.49
C SER A 34 -3.44 7.09 0.95
N SER A 35 -2.60 7.56 1.87
CA SER A 35 -1.39 6.87 2.34
C SER A 35 -1.51 6.22 3.71
N GLU A 36 -2.46 6.63 4.56
CA GLU A 36 -2.51 6.18 5.97
C GLU A 36 -3.51 5.04 6.27
N GLN A 37 -4.29 4.59 5.27
CA GLN A 37 -5.20 3.45 5.41
C GLN A 37 -4.59 2.07 5.08
N ILE A 38 -3.31 1.98 4.69
CA ILE A 38 -2.61 0.69 4.49
C ILE A 38 -2.01 0.18 5.82
N ARG A 39 -2.82 0.13 6.88
CA ARG A 39 -2.47 -0.52 8.14
C ARG A 39 -3.68 -1.31 8.63
N LYS A 40 -3.64 -2.62 8.35
CA LYS A 40 -4.60 -3.68 8.74
C LYS A 40 -5.80 -3.87 7.80
N GLY A 41 -5.61 -4.72 6.78
CA GLY A 41 -6.73 -5.33 6.05
C GLY A 41 -6.71 -5.04 4.55
N ALA A 42 -5.88 -5.81 3.83
CA ALA A 42 -6.09 -6.21 2.44
C ALA A 42 -6.75 -5.20 1.49
N THR A 43 -5.97 -4.26 0.96
CA THR A 43 -6.23 -3.85 -0.42
C THR A 43 -5.92 -5.06 -1.30
N ARG A 44 -6.95 -5.79 -1.74
CA ARG A 44 -6.79 -6.73 -2.86
C ARG A 44 -6.36 -5.88 -4.05
N SER A 45 -5.06 -5.76 -4.30
CA SER A 45 -4.59 -5.11 -5.51
C SER A 45 -5.14 -5.91 -6.68
N MET A 46 -5.80 -5.23 -7.61
CA MET A 46 -6.33 -5.88 -8.81
C MET A 46 -5.23 -6.57 -9.63
N LEU A 47 -3.97 -6.13 -9.45
CA LEU A 47 -2.78 -6.68 -10.11
C LEU A 47 -1.85 -7.37 -9.12
N PRO A 48 -1.10 -8.41 -9.54
CA PRO A 48 -0.03 -8.98 -8.75
C PRO A 48 1.04 -7.94 -8.38
N ALA A 49 1.58 -8.03 -7.17
CA ALA A 49 2.53 -7.04 -6.65
C ALA A 49 3.74 -7.71 -5.96
N PHE A 50 4.92 -7.11 -6.16
CA PHE A 50 6.14 -7.48 -5.46
C PHE A 50 6.20 -6.79 -4.10
N GLU A 51 6.25 -7.57 -3.04
CA GLU A 51 6.49 -7.08 -1.67
C GLU A 51 7.96 -7.33 -1.30
N VAL A 52 8.67 -6.29 -0.90
CA VAL A 52 10.03 -6.37 -0.34
C VAL A 52 9.93 -6.19 1.16
N TYR A 53 10.52 -7.09 1.94
CA TYR A 53 10.51 -7.05 3.40
C TYR A 53 11.83 -7.55 3.97
N GLN A 54 12.14 -7.11 5.20
CA GLN A 54 13.27 -7.63 5.95
C GLN A 54 12.79 -8.76 6.87
N ASP A 55 13.51 -9.88 6.89
CA ASP A 55 13.25 -10.96 7.82
C ASP A 55 13.81 -10.67 9.22
N ARG A 56 13.52 -11.56 10.19
CA ARG A 56 14.03 -11.42 11.56
C ARG A 56 15.56 -11.57 11.65
N GLY A 57 16.19 -12.16 10.64
CA GLY A 57 17.64 -12.31 10.54
C GLY A 57 18.33 -11.11 9.91
N GLY A 58 17.59 -10.02 9.65
CA GLY A 58 18.13 -8.80 9.05
C GLY A 58 18.33 -8.90 7.53
N LYS A 59 17.95 -10.00 6.89
CA LYS A 59 18.09 -10.18 5.44
C LYS A 59 16.87 -9.65 4.70
N TRP A 60 17.11 -9.04 3.56
CA TRP A 60 16.08 -8.60 2.64
C TRP A 60 15.57 -9.75 1.79
N ARG A 61 14.26 -9.88 1.70
CA ARG A 61 13.58 -10.87 0.85
C ARG A 61 12.49 -10.17 0.06
N TRP A 62 12.10 -10.79 -1.04
CA TRP A 62 10.96 -10.33 -1.82
C TRP A 62 10.03 -11.50 -2.12
N ARG A 63 8.74 -11.19 -2.32
CA ARG A 63 7.73 -12.15 -2.77
C ARG A 63 6.74 -11.49 -3.70
N LEU A 64 6.26 -12.23 -4.69
CA LEU A 64 5.20 -11.84 -5.60
C LEU A 64 3.88 -12.40 -5.08
N LYS A 65 2.94 -11.51 -4.74
CA LYS A 65 1.57 -11.90 -4.41
C LYS A 65 0.64 -11.67 -5.58
N ALA A 66 -0.20 -12.66 -5.86
CA ALA A 66 -1.34 -12.52 -6.76
C ALA A 66 -2.42 -11.61 -6.15
N SER A 67 -3.34 -11.16 -7.00
CA SER A 67 -4.55 -10.40 -6.57
C SER A 67 -5.43 -11.17 -5.59
N ASN A 68 -5.38 -12.51 -5.62
CA ASN A 68 -6.04 -13.39 -4.65
C ASN A 68 -5.31 -13.51 -3.30
N GLY A 69 -4.17 -12.84 -3.14
CA GLY A 69 -3.35 -12.85 -1.91
C GLY A 69 -2.41 -14.04 -1.76
N ARG A 70 -2.40 -15.00 -2.69
CA ARG A 70 -1.48 -16.14 -2.69
C ARG A 70 -0.10 -15.71 -3.18
N ILE A 71 0.94 -16.32 -2.62
CA ILE A 71 2.31 -16.13 -3.07
C ILE A 71 2.51 -16.99 -4.32
N ILE A 72 2.92 -16.37 -5.43
CA ILE A 72 3.22 -17.06 -6.69
C ILE A 72 4.71 -17.41 -6.75
N CYS A 73 5.55 -16.50 -6.28
CA CYS A 73 7.00 -16.62 -6.35
C CYS A 73 7.62 -15.87 -5.17
N ASP A 74 8.74 -16.37 -4.66
CA ASP A 74 9.52 -15.75 -3.61
C ASP A 74 11.00 -15.78 -3.96
N SER A 75 11.77 -14.91 -3.29
CA SER A 75 13.22 -14.98 -3.38
C SER A 75 13.69 -16.24 -2.66
N ALA A 76 14.28 -17.20 -3.39
CA ALA A 76 14.86 -18.39 -2.78
C ALA A 76 15.96 -18.02 -1.77
N GLN A 77 16.68 -16.93 -2.04
CA GLN A 77 17.77 -16.40 -1.22
C GLN A 77 17.37 -15.12 -0.49
N GLY A 78 18.03 -14.86 0.64
CA GLY A 78 17.94 -13.60 1.39
C GLY A 78 19.16 -12.73 1.13
N TYR A 79 18.93 -11.47 0.83
CA TYR A 79 19.95 -10.48 0.47
C TYR A 79 20.40 -9.66 1.68
N VAL A 80 21.62 -9.11 1.62
CA VAL A 80 22.14 -8.23 2.68
C VAL A 80 21.59 -6.81 2.54
N ASN A 81 21.45 -6.34 1.29
CA ASN A 81 20.96 -4.99 1.00
C ASN A 81 19.58 -5.02 0.33
N LYS A 82 18.89 -3.88 0.42
CA LYS A 82 17.56 -3.70 -0.19
C LYS A 82 17.67 -3.61 -1.72
N GLU A 83 18.74 -2.97 -2.18
CA GLU A 83 19.08 -2.76 -3.59
C GLU A 83 19.27 -4.10 -4.30
N ASP A 84 19.91 -5.06 -3.65
CA ASP A 84 20.10 -6.43 -4.16
C ASP A 84 18.75 -7.15 -4.32
N ALA A 85 17.82 -6.95 -3.39
CA ALA A 85 16.47 -7.49 -3.50
C ALA A 85 15.72 -6.87 -4.69
N TYR A 86 15.88 -5.56 -4.94
CA TYR A 86 15.32 -4.91 -6.14
C TYR A 86 15.99 -5.40 -7.43
N ALA A 87 17.30 -5.64 -7.43
CA ALA A 87 18.01 -6.23 -8.56
C ALA A 87 17.48 -7.63 -8.87
N GLY A 88 17.20 -8.44 -7.85
CA GLY A 88 16.53 -9.74 -7.99
C GLY A 88 15.16 -9.63 -8.66
N ILE A 89 14.32 -8.69 -8.23
CA ILE A 89 13.00 -8.42 -8.86
C ILE A 89 13.17 -8.01 -10.33
N ASN A 90 14.14 -7.13 -10.62
CA ASN A 90 14.39 -6.67 -11.98
C ASN A 90 14.86 -7.80 -12.90
N SER A 91 15.68 -8.73 -12.40
CA SER A 91 16.06 -9.93 -13.13
C SER A 91 14.84 -10.79 -13.48
N VAL A 92 13.93 -11.04 -12.52
CA VAL A 92 12.70 -11.79 -12.80
C VAL A 92 11.83 -11.09 -13.85
N ARG A 93 11.69 -9.77 -13.78
CA ARG A 93 10.97 -8.99 -14.79
C ARG A 93 11.60 -9.10 -16.19
N ARG A 94 12.94 -9.16 -16.27
CA ARG A 94 13.65 -9.32 -17.56
C ARG A 94 13.42 -10.69 -18.18
N TYR A 95 13.35 -11.73 -17.37
CA TYR A 95 13.25 -13.12 -17.85
C TYR A 95 11.82 -13.67 -17.88
N VAL A 96 10.79 -12.87 -17.57
CA VAL A 96 9.39 -13.33 -17.52
C VAL A 96 8.88 -13.89 -18.86
N ASN A 97 9.45 -13.44 -19.98
CA ASN A 97 9.12 -13.89 -21.33
C ASN A 97 10.09 -14.94 -21.87
N SER A 98 10.85 -15.60 -21.01
CA SER A 98 11.76 -16.68 -21.41
C SER A 98 11.00 -17.94 -21.83
N GLN A 99 11.65 -18.75 -22.67
CA GLN A 99 11.09 -20.00 -23.15
C GLN A 99 10.93 -21.01 -22.02
N ILE A 100 9.79 -21.70 -22.02
CA ILE A 100 9.54 -22.83 -21.12
C ILE A 100 10.16 -24.09 -21.75
N ILE A 101 11.02 -24.76 -21.00
CA ILE A 101 11.61 -26.05 -21.37
C ILE A 101 11.10 -27.10 -20.39
N LEU A 102 10.49 -28.16 -20.92
CA LEU A 102 10.07 -29.32 -20.13
C LEU A 102 11.24 -30.31 -20.09
N LEU A 103 11.75 -30.58 -18.89
CA LEU A 103 12.71 -31.65 -18.68
C LEU A 103 11.93 -32.87 -18.18
N GLU A 104 11.80 -33.89 -19.01
CA GLU A 104 11.32 -35.19 -18.53
C GLU A 104 12.39 -35.76 -17.60
N GLY A 105 12.01 -36.04 -16.35
CA GLY A 105 12.91 -36.63 -15.37
C GLY A 105 13.30 -38.02 -15.84
N ASN A 106 14.59 -38.23 -16.13
CA ASN A 106 15.12 -39.58 -16.24
C ASN A 106 15.22 -40.11 -14.80
N ASP A 107 14.23 -40.92 -14.39
CA ASP A 107 14.25 -41.67 -13.14
C ASP A 107 15.34 -42.75 -13.24
N ASP A 108 16.61 -42.34 -13.22
CA ASP A 108 17.74 -43.25 -13.09
C ASP A 108 17.76 -43.76 -11.65
N LYS A 109 16.96 -44.80 -11.40
CA LYS A 109 17.03 -45.63 -10.20
C LYS A 109 18.48 -46.12 -10.05
N LYS A 110 19.13 -45.72 -8.97
CA LYS A 110 20.38 -46.33 -8.51
C LYS A 110 20.27 -46.67 -7.03
#